data_AF-A0A1G1VRF8-F1
#
_entry.id   AF-A0A1G1VRF8-F1
#
_cell.length_a   1.000
_cell.length_b   1.000
_cell.length_c   1.000
_cell.angle_alpha   90.00
_cell.angle_beta   90.00
_cell.angle_gamma   90.00
#
_symmetry.space_group_name_H-M   'P 1'
#
loop_
_entity.id
_entity.type
_entity.pdbx_description
1 polymer ?
#
loop_
_entity_poly.entity_id
_entity_poly.type
_entity_poly.pdbx_seq_one_letter_code
_entity_poly.pdbx_strand_id
1 'polypeptide(L)'
;MGVQVTQVKVTLPDQLYGYVQAQAGRFGLTVSTYIRHLVLDDVRGGDLPVYQMSPRTEKVALEALDEHRQGKTKKIGDMDELIESL
;
A
#
# COMPACT_ATOMS: atom_id res chain seq x y z
N MET A 1 -10.87 -13.34 4.01
CA MET A 1 -10.38 -12.40 5.05
C MET A 1 -11.29 -11.19 5.02
N GLY A 2 -11.94 -10.84 6.14
CA GLY A 2 -12.86 -9.70 6.19
C GLY A 2 -12.11 -8.37 6.25
N VAL A 3 -12.62 -7.35 5.57
CA VAL A 3 -12.10 -5.98 5.68
C VAL A 3 -12.42 -5.48 7.09
N GLN A 4 -11.41 -5.32 7.94
CA GLN A 4 -11.58 -4.64 9.23
C GLN A 4 -11.68 -3.14 8.99
N VAL A 5 -12.82 -2.55 9.34
CA VAL A 5 -13.06 -1.11 9.27
C VAL A 5 -12.97 -0.53 10.67
N THR A 6 -11.97 0.31 10.92
CA THR A 6 -11.82 1.03 12.19
C THR A 6 -12.32 2.47 12.04
N GLN A 7 -13.22 2.88 12.94
CA GLN A 7 -13.74 4.25 12.95
C GLN A 7 -12.83 5.16 13.78
N VAL A 8 -12.48 6.32 13.23
CA VAL A 8 -11.70 7.36 13.92
C VAL A 8 -12.60 8.57 14.20
N LYS A 9 -12.65 9.01 15.45
CA LYS A 9 -13.34 10.23 15.87
C LYS A 9 -12.31 11.23 16.37
N VAL A 10 -12.29 12.43 15.76
CA VAL A 10 -11.36 13.51 16.10
C VAL A 10 -12.15 14.73 16.54
N THR A 11 -11.75 15.33 17.65
CA THR A 11 -12.30 16.60 18.13
C THR A 11 -11.31 17.70 17.79
N LEU A 12 -11.76 18.74 17.07
CA LEU A 12 -10.95 19.89 16.69
C LEU A 12 -11.63 21.17 17.20
N PRO A 13 -10.87 22.20 17.61
CA PRO A 13 -11.42 23.53 17.82
C PRO A 13 -12.03 24.09 16.52
N ASP A 14 -13.10 24.88 16.63
CA ASP A 14 -13.86 25.39 15.47
C ASP A 14 -12.99 26.12 14.45
N GLN A 15 -12.03 26.91 14.94
CA GLN A 15 -11.07 27.63 14.08
C GLN A 15 -10.24 26.65 13.23
N LEU A 16 -9.72 25.59 13.85
CA LEU A 16 -8.91 24.59 13.15
C LEU A 16 -9.76 23.77 12.18
N TYR A 17 -10.99 23.43 12.55
CA TYR A 17 -11.93 22.78 11.65
C TYR A 17 -12.19 23.62 10.39
N GLY A 18 -12.40 24.94 10.54
CA GLY A 18 -12.58 25.86 9.42
C GLY A 18 -11.38 25.88 8.46
N TYR A 19 -10.16 25.89 8.98
CA TYR A 19 -8.96 25.81 8.15
C TYR A 19 -8.86 24.48 7.37
N VAL A 20 -9.12 23.36 8.04
CA VAL A 20 -9.09 22.04 7.39
C VAL A 20 -10.17 21.93 6.32
N GLN A 21 -11.38 22.45 6.60
CA GLN A 21 -12.48 22.49 5.63
C GLN A 21 -12.13 23.32 4.40
N ALA A 22 -11.52 24.49 4.58
CA ALA A 22 -11.07 25.33 3.48
C ALA A 22 -10.02 24.61 2.60
N GLN A 23 -9.04 23.94 3.23
CA GLN A 23 -8.03 23.17 2.49
C GLN A 23 -8.64 21.99 1.73
N ALA A 24 -9.51 21.21 2.39
CA ALA A 24 -10.22 20.11 1.73
C ALA A 24 -11.04 20.61 0.52
N GLY A 25 -11.71 21.75 0.67
CA GLY A 25 -12.49 22.39 -0.38
C GLY A 25 -11.68 22.79 -1.62
N ARG A 26 -10.40 23.18 -1.46
CA ARG A 26 -9.49 23.48 -2.60
C ARG A 26 -9.28 22.29 -3.51
N PHE A 27 -9.40 21.08 -2.97
CA PHE A 27 -9.25 19.82 -3.70
C PHE A 27 -10.61 19.18 -4.04
N GLY A 28 -11.73 19.83 -3.72
CA GLY A 28 -13.07 19.26 -3.89
C GLY A 28 -13.35 18.07 -2.98
N LEU A 29 -12.61 17.94 -1.86
CA LEU A 29 -12.68 16.80 -0.95
C LEU A 29 -13.54 17.11 0.28
N THR A 30 -14.12 16.07 0.87
CA THR A 30 -14.64 16.16 2.23
C THR A 30 -13.51 16.24 3.26
N VAL A 31 -13.77 16.83 4.43
CA VAL A 31 -12.82 16.88 5.55
C VAL A 31 -12.32 15.47 5.92
N SER A 32 -13.21 14.48 5.95
CA SER A 32 -12.86 13.09 6.23
C SER A 32 -11.88 12.50 5.21
N THR A 33 -12.11 12.75 3.92
CA THR A 33 -11.23 12.27 2.84
C THR A 33 -9.88 12.95 2.89
N TYR A 34 -9.85 14.25 3.16
CA TYR A 34 -8.63 15.02 3.31
C TYR A 34 -7.80 14.53 4.52
N ILE A 35 -8.43 14.30 5.68
CA ILE A 35 -7.74 13.74 6.85
C ILE A 35 -7.18 12.35 6.54
N ARG A 36 -7.95 11.49 5.86
CA ARG A 36 -7.46 10.17 5.43
C ARG A 36 -6.23 10.29 4.54
N HIS A 37 -6.23 11.23 3.60
CA HIS A 37 -5.08 11.47 2.72
C HIS A 37 -3.84 11.91 3.51
N LEU A 38 -4.00 12.85 4.45
CA LEU A 38 -2.89 13.28 5.32
C LEU A 38 -2.28 12.14 6.12
N VAL A 39 -3.12 11.27 6.71
CA VAL A 39 -2.66 10.08 7.44
C VAL A 39 -1.89 9.14 6.50
N LEU A 40 -2.38 8.91 5.28
CA LEU A 40 -1.68 8.05 4.32
C LEU A 40 -0.34 8.64 3.89
N ASP A 41 -0.27 9.94 3.67
CA ASP A 41 0.96 10.61 3.26
C ASP A 41 2.01 10.64 4.39
N ASP A 42 1.57 10.83 5.63
CA ASP A 42 2.44 10.73 6.80
C ASP A 42 3.03 9.32 6.96
N VAL A 43 2.19 8.29 6.81
CA VAL A 43 2.62 6.88 6.93
C VAL A 43 3.45 6.42 5.72
N ARG A 44 3.29 7.03 4.54
CA ARG A 44 4.15 6.75 3.37
C ARG A 44 5.60 7.16 3.57
N GLY A 45 5.87 8.15 4.42
CA GLY A 45 7.21 8.60 4.78
C GLY A 45 7.84 7.86 5.96
N GLY A 46 7.04 7.14 6.74
CA GLY A 46 7.55 6.26 7.78
C GLY A 46 8.10 4.96 7.20
N ASP A 47 9.23 4.48 7.73
CA ASP A 47 9.74 3.14 7.46
C ASP A 47 8.64 2.13 7.82
N LEU A 48 7.84 1.74 6.83
CA LEU A 48 6.97 0.57 6.93
C LEU A 48 7.85 -0.56 7.45
N PRO A 49 7.51 -1.20 8.59
CA PRO A 49 8.34 -2.25 9.13
C PRO A 49 8.42 -3.37 8.11
N VAL A 50 9.53 -3.39 7.36
CA VAL A 50 9.87 -4.49 6.48
C VAL A 50 10.34 -5.61 7.38
N TYR A 51 9.47 -6.60 7.59
CA TYR A 51 9.85 -7.79 8.33
C TYR A 51 10.96 -8.50 7.56
N GLN A 52 12.05 -8.85 8.25
CA GLN A 52 13.08 -9.69 7.66
C GLN A 52 12.43 -11.02 7.24
N MET A 53 12.59 -11.39 5.98
CA MET A 53 12.12 -12.68 5.49
C MET A 53 12.76 -13.81 6.30
N SER A 54 12.05 -14.94 6.44
CA SER A 54 12.68 -16.12 7.03
C SER A 54 13.91 -16.51 6.19
N PRO A 55 14.98 -17.09 6.78
CA PRO A 55 16.16 -17.50 6.02
C PRO A 55 15.84 -18.44 4.85
N ARG A 56 14.79 -19.26 5.00
CA ARG A 56 14.29 -20.14 3.95
C ARG A 56 13.68 -19.36 2.79
N THR A 57 12.84 -18.37 3.09
CA THR A 57 12.18 -17.54 2.08
C THR A 57 13.19 -16.66 1.34
N GLU A 58 14.13 -16.07 2.08
CA GLU A 58 15.20 -15.25 1.50
C GLU A 58 16.05 -16.06 0.52
N LYS A 59 16.47 -17.27 0.90
CA LYS A 59 17.23 -18.17 0.01
C LYS A 59 16.47 -18.46 -1.29
N VAL A 60 15.19 -18.85 -1.19
CA VAL A 60 14.36 -19.18 -2.37
C VAL A 60 14.16 -17.95 -3.25
N ALA A 61 13.93 -16.77 -2.66
CA ALA A 61 13.76 -15.54 -3.41
C ALA A 61 15.04 -15.13 -4.15
N LEU A 62 16.21 -15.25 -3.50
CA LEU A 62 17.49 -14.97 -4.13
C LEU A 62 17.81 -15.94 -5.27
N GLU A 63 17.50 -17.23 -5.08
CA GLU A 63 17.63 -18.25 -6.12
C GLU A 63 16.72 -17.94 -7.32
N ALA A 64 15.44 -17.64 -7.09
CA ALA A 64 14.51 -17.26 -8.14
C ALA A 64 14.96 -15.99 -8.91
N LEU A 65 15.53 -15.00 -8.22
CA LEU A 65 16.10 -13.80 -8.85
C LEU A 65 17.30 -14.12 -9.74
N ASP A 66 18.18 -15.01 -9.29
CA ASP A 66 19.34 -15.47 -10.07
C ASP A 66 18.89 -16.27 -11.30
N GLU A 67 17.91 -17.17 -11.14
CA GLU A 67 17.34 -17.93 -12.24
C GLU A 67 16.65 -17.04 -13.29
N HIS A 68 15.95 -15.99 -12.84
CA HIS A 68 15.39 -15.00 -13.74
C HIS A 68 16.47 -14.25 -14.51
N ARG A 69 17.56 -13.82 -13.85
CA ARG A 69 18.71 -13.17 -14.51
C ARG A 69 19.40 -14.09 -15.52
N GLN A 70 19.41 -15.39 -15.25
CA GLN A 70 19.95 -16.42 -16.16
C GLN A 70 18.99 -16.77 -17.31
N GLY A 71 17.79 -16.16 -17.36
CA GLY A 71 16.81 -16.41 -18.42
C GLY A 71 16.10 -17.76 -18.31
N LYS A 72 16.13 -18.40 -17.13
CA LYS A 72 15.43 -19.67 -16.88
C LYS A 72 13.92 -19.51 -16.74
N THR A 73 13.42 -18.28 -16.67
CA THR A 73 11.99 -17.99 -16.58
C THR A 73 11.28 -18.18 -17.92
N LYS A 74 10.13 -18.84 -17.89
CA LYS A 74 9.23 -18.94 -19.05
C LYS A 74 8.49 -17.62 -19.25
N LYS A 75 8.45 -17.15 -20.48
CA LYS A 75 7.63 -15.99 -20.87
C LYS A 75 6.24 -16.51 -21.17
N ILE A 76 5.25 -16.04 -20.42
CA ILE A 76 3.84 -16.40 -20.58
C ILE A 76 3.10 -15.14 -21.06
N GLY A 77 2.36 -15.27 -22.15
CA GLY A 77 1.72 -14.17 -22.88
C GLY A 77 0.34 -13.80 -22.35
N ASP A 78 -0.39 -14.77 -21.78
CA ASP A 78 -1.74 -14.58 -21.27
C ASP A 78 -2.06 -15.48 -20.06
N MET A 79 -3.24 -15.27 -19.47
CA MET A 79 -3.66 -16.00 -18.27
C MET A 79 -4.03 -17.46 -18.54
N ASP A 80 -4.46 -17.80 -19.74
CA ASP A 80 -4.85 -19.16 -20.09
C ASP A 80 -3.60 -20.03 -20.19
N GLU A 81 -2.54 -19.53 -20.85
CA GLU A 81 -1.22 -20.16 -20.92
C GLU A 81 -0.60 -20.34 -19.52
N LEU A 82 -0.83 -19.40 -18.60
CA LEU A 82 -0.36 -19.55 -17.22
C LEU A 82 -1.02 -20.75 -16.53
N ILE A 83 -2.35 -20.85 -16.60
CA ILE A 83 -3.12 -21.89 -15.92
C ILE A 83 -2.75 -23.28 -16.43
N GLU A 84 -2.48 -23.43 -17.72
CA GLU A 84 -2.04 -24.69 -18.31
C GLU A 84 -0.61 -25.09 -17.90
N SER A 85 0.22 -24.13 -17.47
CA SER A 85 1.64 -24.34 -17.14
C SER A 85 1.93 -24.64 -15.66
N LEU A 86 0.93 -24.51 -14.79
CA LEU A 86 0.99 -24.74 -13.33
C LEU A 86 0.86 -26.23 -12.98
#